data_AF-A0AA37URY9-F1
#
_entry.id   AF-A0AA37URY9-F1
#
_cell.length_a   1.000
_cell.length_b   1.000
_cell.length_c   1.000
_cell.angle_alpha   90.00
_cell.angle_beta   90.00
_cell.angle_gamma   90.00
#
_symmetry.space_group_name_H-M   'P 1'
#
loop_
_entity.id
_entity.type
_entity.pdbx_description
1 polymer ?
#
loop_
_entity_poly.entity_id
_entity_poly.type
_entity_poly.pdbx_seq_one_letter_code
_entity_poly.pdbx_strand_id
1 'polypeptide(L)'
;MEDSVGRFGVDLTAFGAYRLSGNGYQYGIDGSFNPDACPEGESCGLNIRTDALAAWRADVGNATADAFELVFILSAGQDESSTWQEFGEMKFNGPEDVPDEFGPPKSVNSSLPNYARTRYVPWTSWAAASTLWPNAGGGSSTQGESSGMAVYAHELSHLLDIGDNYNNPYGLPLRRAYTGPWSMMSRGSFNGPGGPHTRWQVPALQGASMGSLHTLRDKLQLGLIDKTDILWLSREALITSGIAAANLIARSVDPGDGLMGVRIIMDADRSPTCNITTEVLCDGGKWDNYDMEVVDRMGSDSFQPDSGVLISKSKNIDIQPFQWVIDANPQDIELVDFYRPNGSVAMITLGDYRQLADALFHAGTNSGSEFEFVDEPNSLHFYIIDRHRDDEGILSYTVAVRSLEGEGGASTHDVSLGDGAVTNYKSNTPTGQGVTCSFQLTNSGSYVAVDPDAAQHPEDVSAFLDSDVYRLSAEVEGAGWRVELPNALIAAKFGEVKTARVSVGATSDAADSAVVTLKATSESDPSVFASARCQVTKS
;
A
#
# COMPACT_ATOMS: atom_id res chain seq x y z
N MET A 1 -19.23 1.53 3.79
CA MET A 1 -19.94 0.48 3.03
C MET A 1 -19.07 -0.07 1.91
N GLU A 2 -18.44 0.78 1.09
CA GLU A 2 -17.55 0.32 -0.01
C GLU A 2 -16.49 -0.68 0.47
N ASP A 3 -15.74 -0.32 1.50
CA ASP A 3 -14.63 -1.12 2.04
C ASP A 3 -15.04 -2.50 2.58
N SER A 4 -16.30 -2.64 2.96
CA SER A 4 -16.88 -3.85 3.52
C SER A 4 -17.80 -4.58 2.56
N VAL A 5 -17.88 -4.13 1.29
CA VAL A 5 -18.79 -4.70 0.29
C VAL A 5 -20.25 -4.74 0.81
N GLY A 6 -20.63 -3.71 1.55
CA GLY A 6 -21.97 -3.59 2.14
C GLY A 6 -22.22 -4.42 3.41
N ARG A 7 -21.23 -5.17 3.95
CA ARG A 7 -21.37 -5.92 5.21
C ARG A 7 -21.56 -5.01 6.43
N PHE A 8 -20.92 -3.84 6.41
CA PHE A 8 -20.98 -2.85 7.47
C PHE A 8 -21.65 -1.56 6.98
N GLY A 9 -22.67 -1.12 7.72
CA GLY A 9 -23.26 0.21 7.64
C GLY A 9 -23.08 0.96 8.97
N VAL A 10 -23.11 2.28 8.92
CA VAL A 10 -23.05 3.15 10.11
C VAL A 10 -24.27 4.05 10.09
N ASP A 11 -25.03 4.06 11.19
CA ASP A 11 -26.10 5.03 11.43
C ASP A 11 -25.58 6.13 12.37
N LEU A 12 -25.72 7.38 11.97
CA LEU A 12 -25.13 8.52 12.67
C LEU A 12 -26.22 9.45 13.20
N THR A 13 -26.17 9.69 14.51
CA THR A 13 -26.97 10.74 15.16
C THR A 13 -26.04 11.81 15.72
N ALA A 14 -26.30 13.07 15.37
CA ALA A 14 -25.53 14.20 15.87
C ALA A 14 -26.21 14.87 17.07
N PHE A 15 -25.40 15.34 18.01
CA PHE A 15 -25.85 16.06 19.21
C PHE A 15 -25.01 17.32 19.44
N GLY A 16 -25.52 18.27 20.22
CA GLY A 16 -24.86 19.55 20.50
C GLY A 16 -25.18 20.65 19.47
N ALA A 17 -24.31 21.65 19.27
CA ALA A 17 -22.99 21.85 19.86
C ALA A 17 -23.04 22.23 21.36
N TYR A 18 -22.11 21.69 22.15
CA TYR A 18 -21.98 22.01 23.58
C TYR A 18 -20.83 22.98 23.81
N ARG A 19 -21.08 24.02 24.61
CA ARG A 19 -20.02 24.90 25.11
C ARG A 19 -19.46 24.33 26.41
N LEU A 20 -18.20 23.90 26.38
CA LEU A 20 -17.49 23.42 27.56
C LEU A 20 -16.98 24.58 28.42
N SER A 21 -16.61 24.28 29.66
CA SER A 21 -16.15 25.29 30.62
C SER A 21 -14.70 25.73 30.42
N GLY A 22 -13.84 24.83 29.92
CA GLY A 22 -12.45 25.16 29.62
C GLY A 22 -12.30 25.90 28.29
N ASN A 23 -11.21 26.67 28.17
CA ASN A 23 -10.78 27.23 26.89
C ASN A 23 -10.17 26.13 26.01
N GLY A 24 -10.18 26.30 24.68
CA GLY A 24 -9.66 25.31 23.74
C GLY A 24 -8.22 24.85 24.06
N TYR A 25 -7.33 25.80 24.37
CA TYR A 25 -5.95 25.50 24.74
C TYR A 25 -5.80 24.66 26.02
N GLN A 26 -6.79 24.69 26.92
CA GLN A 26 -6.74 23.87 28.14
C GLN A 26 -7.03 22.40 27.86
N TYR A 27 -7.77 22.11 26.77
CA TYR A 27 -8.00 20.76 26.27
C TYR A 27 -6.92 20.31 25.27
N GLY A 28 -6.33 21.25 24.52
CA GLY A 28 -5.32 20.94 23.51
C GLY A 28 -3.91 20.75 24.06
N ILE A 29 -3.47 21.64 24.94
CA ILE A 29 -2.12 21.57 25.52
C ILE A 29 -2.02 20.41 26.49
N ASP A 30 -1.12 19.49 26.19
CA ASP A 30 -0.80 18.34 27.02
C ASP A 30 0.69 18.33 27.42
N GLY A 31 0.98 17.95 28.67
CA GLY A 31 2.34 17.96 29.20
C GLY A 31 3.28 16.94 28.55
N SER A 32 2.75 15.91 27.87
CA SER A 32 3.55 14.92 27.15
C SER A 32 3.92 15.36 25.73
N PHE A 33 3.03 16.10 25.06
CA PHE A 33 3.24 16.58 23.68
C PHE A 33 3.84 17.99 23.64
N ASN A 34 3.33 18.88 24.49
CA ASN A 34 3.67 20.31 24.51
C ASN A 34 4.13 20.72 25.92
N PRO A 35 5.21 20.12 26.44
CA PRO A 35 5.71 20.45 27.76
C PRO A 35 5.97 21.95 27.87
N ASP A 36 5.61 22.52 29.04
CA ASP A 36 5.79 23.93 29.39
C ASP A 36 5.02 24.94 28.51
N ALA A 37 4.07 24.49 27.67
CA ALA A 37 3.28 25.38 26.81
C ALA A 37 2.01 25.95 27.47
N CYS A 38 1.62 25.46 28.64
CA CYS A 38 0.42 25.92 29.35
C CYS A 38 0.62 27.32 29.94
N PRO A 39 -0.27 28.31 29.70
CA PRO A 39 -0.14 29.64 30.27
C PRO A 39 0.02 29.66 31.79
N GLU A 40 0.83 30.59 32.29
CA GLU A 40 1.10 30.71 33.73
C GLU A 40 -0.19 30.96 34.53
N GLY A 41 -0.42 30.17 35.58
CA GLY A 41 -1.60 30.27 36.43
C GLY A 41 -2.85 29.57 35.87
N GLU A 42 -2.80 29.02 34.67
CA GLU A 42 -3.86 28.19 34.09
C GLU A 42 -3.65 26.70 34.40
N SER A 43 -4.68 25.90 34.16
CA SER A 43 -4.60 24.43 34.16
C SER A 43 -4.94 23.91 32.77
N CYS A 44 -4.01 23.18 32.17
CA CYS A 44 -4.17 22.49 30.87
C CYS A 44 -4.14 20.97 31.06
N GLY A 45 -4.32 20.20 29.98
CA GLY A 45 -4.51 18.75 30.04
C GLY A 45 -5.91 18.35 30.51
N LEU A 46 -6.91 19.21 30.28
CA LEU A 46 -8.30 18.89 30.58
C LEU A 46 -8.79 17.75 29.67
N ASN A 47 -9.62 16.86 30.21
CA ASN A 47 -10.11 15.73 29.45
C ASN A 47 -11.41 16.08 28.71
N ILE A 48 -11.29 16.34 27.41
CA ILE A 48 -12.45 16.68 26.56
C ILE A 48 -13.51 15.56 26.54
N ARG A 49 -13.11 14.29 26.66
CA ARG A 49 -14.07 13.17 26.70
C ARG A 49 -14.96 13.26 27.92
N THR A 50 -14.38 13.50 29.09
CA THR A 50 -15.13 13.64 30.34
C THR A 50 -16.16 14.76 30.22
N ASP A 51 -15.72 15.94 29.79
CA ASP A 51 -16.58 17.13 29.79
C ASP A 51 -17.64 17.08 28.67
N ALA A 52 -17.27 16.63 27.46
CA ALA A 52 -18.20 16.53 26.34
C ALA A 52 -19.23 15.43 26.56
N LEU A 53 -18.84 14.25 27.05
CA LEU A 53 -19.79 13.18 27.36
C LEU A 53 -20.70 13.53 28.53
N ALA A 54 -20.21 14.27 29.53
CA ALA A 54 -21.04 14.78 30.62
C ALA A 54 -22.09 15.79 30.10
N ALA A 55 -21.68 16.72 29.24
CA ALA A 55 -22.60 17.69 28.62
C ALA A 55 -23.67 17.00 27.77
N TRP A 56 -23.28 16.04 26.93
CA TRP A 56 -24.21 15.24 26.14
C TRP A 56 -25.19 14.44 27.00
N ARG A 57 -24.69 13.71 28.01
CA ARG A 57 -25.55 12.93 28.92
C ARG A 57 -26.51 13.80 29.72
N ALA A 58 -26.11 15.03 30.06
CA ALA A 58 -27.00 15.99 30.72
C ALA A 58 -28.13 16.47 29.80
N ASP A 59 -27.90 16.54 28.48
CA ASP A 59 -28.90 16.93 27.48
C ASP A 59 -29.89 15.80 27.19
N VAL A 60 -29.38 14.60 26.84
CA VAL A 60 -30.21 13.50 26.32
C VAL A 60 -30.62 12.46 27.36
N GLY A 61 -29.99 12.49 28.54
CA GLY A 61 -30.13 11.49 29.60
C GLY A 61 -29.34 10.21 29.34
N ASN A 62 -28.96 9.52 30.42
CA ASN A 62 -28.13 8.30 30.34
C ASN A 62 -28.75 7.20 29.49
N ALA A 63 -30.06 6.97 29.57
CA ALA A 63 -30.72 5.91 28.80
C ALA A 63 -30.58 6.11 27.27
N THR A 64 -30.63 7.36 26.79
CA THR A 64 -30.41 7.68 25.38
C THR A 64 -28.93 7.54 25.02
N ALA A 65 -28.04 8.04 25.88
CA ALA A 65 -26.61 7.97 25.64
C ALA A 65 -26.07 6.53 25.63
N ASP A 66 -26.60 5.66 26.49
CA ASP A 66 -26.22 4.25 26.61
C ASP A 66 -26.75 3.40 25.43
N ALA A 67 -27.56 3.97 24.54
CA ALA A 67 -28.03 3.30 23.31
C ALA A 67 -27.04 3.39 22.14
N PHE A 68 -25.93 4.14 22.28
CA PHE A 68 -24.89 4.26 21.26
C PHE A 68 -23.69 3.39 21.63
N GLU A 69 -23.25 2.54 20.71
CA GLU A 69 -22.07 1.70 20.95
C GLU A 69 -20.77 2.50 20.84
N LEU A 70 -20.73 3.49 19.95
CA LEU A 70 -19.55 4.28 19.60
C LEU A 70 -19.86 5.76 19.63
N VAL A 71 -18.92 6.58 20.15
CA VAL A 71 -19.09 8.04 20.22
C VAL A 71 -17.91 8.77 19.61
N PHE A 72 -18.19 9.63 18.63
CA PHE A 72 -17.23 10.60 18.10
C PHE A 72 -17.48 11.98 18.70
N ILE A 73 -16.43 12.58 19.25
CA ILE A 73 -16.43 13.91 19.85
C ILE A 73 -15.73 14.85 18.88
N LEU A 74 -16.48 15.81 18.36
CA LEU A 74 -15.98 16.80 17.41
C LEU A 74 -15.70 18.13 18.13
N SER A 75 -14.42 18.52 18.24
CA SER A 75 -14.02 19.83 18.74
C SER A 75 -14.01 20.87 17.62
N ALA A 76 -14.37 22.12 17.95
CA ALA A 76 -14.34 23.22 17.00
C ALA A 76 -12.91 23.58 16.56
N GLY A 77 -12.73 23.93 15.29
CA GLY A 77 -11.44 24.36 14.73
C GLY A 77 -10.50 23.22 14.33
N GLN A 78 -9.22 23.56 14.19
CA GLN A 78 -8.19 22.62 13.74
C GLN A 78 -7.72 21.66 14.84
N ASP A 79 -7.02 20.61 14.42
CA ASP A 79 -6.26 19.71 15.26
C ASP A 79 -4.73 19.83 15.04
N GLU A 80 -3.92 19.44 16.05
CA GLU A 80 -2.47 19.66 16.03
C GLU A 80 -1.80 18.81 14.94
N SER A 81 -2.29 17.59 14.72
CA SER A 81 -1.78 16.67 13.69
C SER A 81 -1.86 17.27 12.28
N SER A 82 -2.88 18.09 12.02
CA SER A 82 -3.13 18.70 10.71
C SER A 82 -2.47 20.06 10.51
N THR A 83 -1.97 20.71 11.57
CA THR A 83 -1.51 22.12 11.54
C THR A 83 -0.06 22.34 11.95
N TRP A 84 0.58 21.39 12.63
CA TRP A 84 1.89 21.63 13.24
C TRP A 84 2.95 22.05 12.21
N GLN A 85 2.87 21.61 10.96
CA GLN A 85 3.86 21.95 9.93
C GLN A 85 3.44 23.21 9.17
N GLU A 86 2.15 23.29 8.84
CA GLU A 86 1.50 24.32 8.03
C GLU A 86 1.49 25.68 8.73
N PHE A 87 1.26 25.67 10.04
CA PHE A 87 1.34 26.84 10.91
C PHE A 87 2.67 26.88 11.70
N GLY A 88 3.64 26.07 11.28
CA GLY A 88 5.01 26.05 11.79
C GLY A 88 6.00 26.40 10.68
N GLU A 89 6.88 25.46 10.36
CA GLU A 89 8.00 25.66 9.44
C GLU A 89 7.63 25.99 7.98
N MET A 90 6.39 25.72 7.55
CA MET A 90 5.89 26.17 6.24
C MET A 90 5.62 27.67 6.22
N LYS A 91 5.29 28.27 7.37
CA LYS A 91 4.90 29.68 7.48
C LYS A 91 6.00 30.57 8.06
N PHE A 92 6.86 30.02 8.90
CA PHE A 92 7.90 30.76 9.62
C PHE A 92 9.28 30.11 9.43
N ASN A 93 10.34 30.89 9.27
CA ASN A 93 11.70 30.33 9.07
C ASN A 93 12.29 29.75 10.35
N GLY A 94 11.85 30.24 11.51
CA GLY A 94 12.24 29.72 12.81
C GLY A 94 11.22 30.06 13.90
N PRO A 95 11.40 29.49 15.10
CA PRO A 95 10.49 29.70 16.24
C PRO A 95 10.39 31.18 16.65
N GLU A 96 11.49 31.93 16.54
CA GLU A 96 11.54 33.36 16.86
C GLU A 96 10.79 34.26 15.86
N ASP A 97 10.47 33.72 14.67
CA ASP A 97 9.71 34.47 13.66
C ASP A 97 8.19 34.34 13.85
N VAL A 98 7.73 33.56 14.83
CA VAL A 98 6.30 33.36 15.09
C VAL A 98 5.71 34.62 15.74
N PRO A 99 4.76 35.31 15.07
CA PRO A 99 4.20 36.56 15.58
C PRO A 99 3.24 36.31 16.75
N ASP A 100 2.96 37.36 17.51
CA ASP A 100 2.04 37.31 18.66
C ASP A 100 0.64 36.81 18.30
N GLU A 101 0.20 37.01 17.06
CA GLU A 101 -1.08 36.50 16.54
C GLU A 101 -1.17 34.97 16.52
N PHE A 102 -0.02 34.29 16.51
CA PHE A 102 0.12 32.83 16.58
C PHE A 102 0.63 32.36 17.95
N GLY A 103 0.72 33.28 18.92
CA GLY A 103 1.16 33.04 20.28
C GLY A 103 0.03 32.81 21.29
N PRO A 104 0.36 32.56 22.57
CA PRO A 104 -0.61 32.48 23.65
C PRO A 104 -1.35 33.80 23.85
N PRO A 105 -2.62 33.79 24.31
CA PRO A 105 -3.36 35.01 24.56
C PRO A 105 -2.65 35.89 25.61
N LYS A 106 -2.29 37.11 25.22
CA LYS A 106 -1.53 38.03 26.08
C LYS A 106 -2.28 38.43 27.36
N SER A 107 -3.60 38.23 27.42
CA SER A 107 -4.43 38.49 28.61
C SER A 107 -4.19 37.50 29.76
N VAL A 108 -3.67 36.31 29.45
CA VAL A 108 -3.39 35.24 30.43
C VAL A 108 -1.90 34.86 30.47
N ASN A 109 -1.08 35.40 29.56
CA ASN A 109 0.32 35.02 29.46
C ASN A 109 1.24 36.17 29.01
N SER A 110 2.26 36.47 29.81
CA SER A 110 3.28 37.47 29.49
C SER A 110 4.69 36.89 29.28
N SER A 111 4.89 35.59 29.47
CA SER A 111 6.24 34.99 29.60
C SER A 111 6.52 33.84 28.63
N LEU A 112 5.49 33.13 28.12
CA LEU A 112 5.73 32.06 27.16
C LEU A 112 6.10 32.59 25.77
N PRO A 113 6.94 31.85 25.02
CA PRO A 113 7.19 32.13 23.62
C PRO A 113 5.92 31.92 22.77
N ASN A 114 5.93 32.47 21.54
CA ASN A 114 4.86 32.25 20.57
C ASN A 114 4.95 30.89 19.85
N TYR A 115 5.84 30.00 20.30
CA TYR A 115 6.06 28.68 19.74
C TYR A 115 6.07 27.63 20.86
N ALA A 116 5.81 26.36 20.52
CA ALA A 116 5.85 25.26 21.45
C ALA A 116 6.31 23.97 20.76
N ARG A 117 6.80 23.01 21.55
CA ARG A 117 7.16 21.68 21.08
C ARG A 117 5.91 20.87 20.71
N THR A 118 6.05 19.93 19.78
CA THR A 118 5.02 18.91 19.48
C THR A 118 5.56 17.49 19.71
N ARG A 119 4.70 16.50 19.48
CA ARG A 119 5.08 15.09 19.40
C ARG A 119 6.18 14.81 18.35
N TYR A 120 6.20 15.55 17.25
CA TYR A 120 7.06 15.24 16.09
C TYR A 120 8.31 16.10 16.00
N VAL A 121 8.20 17.37 16.35
CA VAL A 121 9.24 18.36 16.09
C VAL A 121 9.52 19.23 17.31
N PRO A 122 10.75 19.76 17.43
CA PRO A 122 11.13 20.59 18.57
C PRO A 122 10.34 21.89 18.67
N TRP A 123 9.69 22.36 17.59
CA TRP A 123 8.86 23.56 17.62
C TRP A 123 7.80 23.60 16.50
N THR A 124 6.68 24.26 16.80
CA THR A 124 5.69 24.85 15.87
C THR A 124 5.12 26.12 16.52
N SER A 125 4.21 26.86 15.88
CA SER A 125 3.52 27.97 16.55
C SER A 125 2.71 27.50 17.75
N TRP A 126 2.63 28.32 18.80
CA TRP A 126 1.83 28.00 19.97
C TRP A 126 0.36 27.79 19.59
N ALA A 127 -0.16 28.55 18.62
CA ALA A 127 -1.51 28.37 18.09
C ALA A 127 -1.75 26.93 17.60
N ALA A 128 -0.84 26.35 16.81
CA ALA A 128 -0.97 24.95 16.36
C ALA A 128 -0.87 23.96 17.53
N ALA A 129 0.14 24.11 18.38
CA ALA A 129 0.35 23.24 19.56
C ALA A 129 -0.77 23.34 20.60
N SER A 130 -1.54 24.42 20.60
CA SER A 130 -2.67 24.63 21.53
C SER A 130 -3.97 23.97 21.09
N THR A 131 -4.00 23.38 19.89
CA THR A 131 -5.18 22.68 19.37
C THR A 131 -5.25 21.24 19.89
N LEU A 132 -6.42 20.61 19.75
CA LEU A 132 -6.61 19.25 20.24
C LEU A 132 -5.78 18.24 19.43
N TRP A 133 -5.24 17.22 20.11
CA TRP A 133 -4.66 16.05 19.46
C TRP A 133 -5.73 14.97 19.19
N PRO A 134 -5.96 14.55 17.92
CA PRO A 134 -6.93 13.50 17.61
C PRO A 134 -6.48 12.12 18.09
N ASN A 135 -7.42 11.31 18.62
CA ASN A 135 -7.15 9.94 19.06
C ASN A 135 -8.44 9.16 19.34
N ALA A 136 -8.40 7.83 19.19
CA ALA A 136 -9.40 6.88 19.71
C ALA A 136 -8.94 6.13 20.96
N GLY A 137 -9.90 5.76 21.79
CA GLY A 137 -9.69 4.93 22.96
C GLY A 137 -10.93 4.88 23.86
N GLY A 138 -11.09 3.77 24.60
CA GLY A 138 -12.14 3.63 25.60
C GLY A 138 -13.57 3.78 25.04
N GLY A 139 -13.81 3.27 23.83
CA GLY A 139 -15.13 3.32 23.17
C GLY A 139 -15.50 4.68 22.54
N SER A 140 -14.54 5.61 22.43
CA SER A 140 -14.78 6.92 21.82
C SER A 140 -13.59 7.42 21.02
N SER A 141 -13.85 8.36 20.11
CA SER A 141 -12.80 9.06 19.35
C SER A 141 -12.98 10.57 19.43
N THR A 142 -11.89 11.32 19.52
CA THR A 142 -11.88 12.79 19.59
C THR A 142 -11.23 13.37 18.34
N GLN A 143 -11.94 14.22 17.61
CA GLN A 143 -11.56 14.73 16.29
C GLN A 143 -11.76 16.26 16.21
N GLY A 144 -11.04 16.92 15.31
CA GLY A 144 -11.22 18.34 15.00
C GLY A 144 -12.20 18.57 13.85
N GLU A 145 -12.70 19.81 13.72
CA GLU A 145 -13.51 20.22 12.56
C GLU A 145 -12.72 20.16 11.24
N SER A 146 -11.39 20.18 11.34
CA SER A 146 -10.44 19.92 10.25
C SER A 146 -10.22 18.44 9.96
N SER A 147 -10.66 17.52 10.82
CA SER A 147 -10.44 16.10 10.57
C SER A 147 -11.36 15.66 9.42
N GLY A 148 -10.77 15.13 8.35
CA GLY A 148 -11.52 14.64 7.19
C GLY A 148 -12.15 13.26 7.41
N MET A 149 -13.05 12.85 6.53
CA MET A 149 -13.79 11.57 6.62
C MET A 149 -12.87 10.36 6.79
N ALA A 150 -11.68 10.39 6.19
CA ALA A 150 -10.70 9.33 6.30
C ALA A 150 -10.19 9.12 7.73
N VAL A 151 -10.09 10.20 8.52
CA VAL A 151 -9.69 10.10 9.93
C VAL A 151 -10.79 9.41 10.73
N TYR A 152 -12.06 9.74 10.49
CA TYR A 152 -13.18 9.03 11.13
C TYR A 152 -13.21 7.54 10.76
N ALA A 153 -12.87 7.19 9.51
CA ALA A 153 -12.78 5.80 9.09
C ALA A 153 -11.64 5.06 9.82
N HIS A 154 -10.45 5.64 9.89
CA HIS A 154 -9.31 5.10 10.65
C HIS A 154 -9.66 4.84 12.12
N GLU A 155 -10.33 5.81 12.74
CA GLU A 155 -10.66 5.76 14.16
C GLU A 155 -11.84 4.81 14.44
N LEU A 156 -12.77 4.69 13.50
CA LEU A 156 -13.81 3.66 13.55
C LEU A 156 -13.18 2.27 13.53
N SER A 157 -12.14 2.05 12.74
CA SER A 157 -11.45 0.76 12.69
C SER A 157 -10.87 0.37 14.05
N HIS A 158 -10.25 1.30 14.79
CA HIS A 158 -9.82 1.02 16.17
C HIS A 158 -10.96 0.57 17.07
N LEU A 159 -12.14 1.15 16.89
CA LEU A 159 -13.34 0.78 17.64
C LEU A 159 -13.91 -0.59 17.21
N LEU A 160 -13.48 -1.11 16.06
CA LEU A 160 -13.77 -2.44 15.53
C LEU A 160 -12.66 -3.48 15.82
N ASP A 161 -11.68 -3.13 16.67
CA ASP A 161 -10.60 -4.03 17.16
C ASP A 161 -9.43 -4.27 16.19
N ILE A 162 -8.76 -3.18 15.80
CA ILE A 162 -7.45 -3.20 15.14
C ILE A 162 -6.56 -2.06 15.65
N GLY A 163 -5.25 -2.29 15.75
CA GLY A 163 -4.27 -1.30 16.18
C GLY A 163 -3.75 -0.39 15.05
N ASP A 164 -2.96 0.61 15.43
CA ASP A 164 -2.19 1.43 14.47
C ASP A 164 -1.06 0.64 13.82
N ASN A 165 -0.74 0.93 12.56
CA ASN A 165 0.43 0.39 11.86
C ASN A 165 1.19 1.47 11.08
N TYR A 166 1.75 2.43 11.83
CA TYR A 166 2.65 3.44 11.29
C TYR A 166 3.79 3.76 12.27
N ASN A 167 4.87 4.32 11.72
CA ASN A 167 6.01 4.86 12.45
C ASN A 167 5.84 6.35 12.79
N ASN A 168 6.80 6.92 13.54
CA ASN A 168 7.02 8.37 13.55
C ASN A 168 7.99 8.78 12.41
N PRO A 169 7.58 9.59 11.42
CA PRO A 169 8.40 9.96 10.27
C PRO A 169 9.61 10.83 10.64
N TYR A 170 9.60 11.46 11.82
CA TYR A 170 10.70 12.28 12.33
C TYR A 170 11.37 11.66 13.56
N GLY A 171 11.13 10.36 13.80
CA GLY A 171 11.66 9.65 14.97
C GLY A 171 13.19 9.58 15.00
N LEU A 172 13.74 9.54 16.21
CA LEU A 172 15.16 9.27 16.49
C LEU A 172 15.22 8.06 17.44
N PRO A 173 15.61 6.85 16.97
CA PRO A 173 16.10 6.54 15.62
C PRO A 173 15.02 6.59 14.54
N LEU A 174 15.45 6.91 13.31
CA LEU A 174 14.57 6.95 12.15
C LEU A 174 14.22 5.52 11.71
N ARG A 175 12.93 5.28 11.46
CA ARG A 175 12.43 4.04 10.86
C ARG A 175 11.57 4.41 9.66
N ARG A 176 11.60 3.61 8.59
CA ARG A 176 10.68 3.75 7.45
C ARG A 176 9.22 3.56 7.90
N ALA A 177 8.27 4.12 7.15
CA ALA A 177 6.83 3.82 7.31
C ALA A 177 6.54 2.31 7.19
N TYR A 178 5.42 1.81 7.71
CA TYR A 178 5.14 0.36 7.69
C TYR A 178 4.31 -0.03 6.45
N THR A 179 3.07 0.47 6.38
CA THR A 179 2.19 0.30 5.22
C THR A 179 1.87 1.61 4.49
N GLY A 180 2.17 2.76 5.11
CA GLY A 180 2.19 4.06 4.46
C GLY A 180 0.84 4.48 3.85
N PRO A 181 0.78 4.91 2.56
CA PRO A 181 -0.46 5.36 1.93
C PRO A 181 -1.43 4.19 1.62
N TRP A 182 -0.95 2.95 1.70
CA TRP A 182 -1.65 1.76 1.22
C TRP A 182 -2.63 1.16 2.21
N SER A 183 -2.63 1.59 3.47
CA SER A 183 -3.48 1.06 4.56
C SER A 183 -4.18 2.18 5.30
N MET A 184 -5.48 1.97 5.56
CA MET A 184 -6.27 2.85 6.41
C MET A 184 -5.71 2.91 7.84
N MET A 185 -5.11 1.83 8.34
CA MET A 185 -4.45 1.78 9.66
C MET A 185 -3.05 2.40 9.68
N SER A 186 -2.66 3.06 8.58
CA SER A 186 -1.42 3.80 8.46
C SER A 186 -1.71 5.24 8.04
N ARG A 187 -0.92 5.80 7.12
CA ARG A 187 -1.15 7.15 6.58
C ARG A 187 -1.98 7.15 5.29
N GLY A 188 -2.61 6.03 4.94
CA GLY A 188 -3.67 6.00 3.92
C GLY A 188 -4.87 6.86 4.34
N SER A 189 -5.06 7.09 5.64
CA SER A 189 -6.02 8.06 6.18
C SER A 189 -5.69 9.52 5.85
N PHE A 190 -4.50 9.83 5.33
CA PHE A 190 -4.09 11.19 4.94
C PHE A 190 -4.37 11.49 3.45
N ASN A 191 -4.78 10.48 2.69
CA ASN A 191 -5.05 10.61 1.26
C ASN A 191 -6.19 11.61 0.98
N GLY A 192 -6.16 12.19 -0.23
CA GLY A 192 -7.07 13.25 -0.65
C GLY A 192 -6.34 14.29 -1.51
N PRO A 193 -7.06 15.20 -2.18
CA PRO A 193 -6.42 16.20 -3.01
C PRO A 193 -5.56 17.13 -2.14
N GLY A 194 -4.36 17.48 -2.63
CA GLY A 194 -3.38 18.27 -1.89
C GLY A 194 -2.60 17.50 -0.80
N GLY A 195 -2.96 16.25 -0.50
CA GLY A 195 -2.23 15.38 0.42
C GLY A 195 -2.12 15.93 1.84
N PRO A 196 -1.04 15.63 2.59
CA PRO A 196 -0.97 15.86 4.03
C PRO A 196 -1.08 17.36 4.39
N HIS A 197 -0.56 18.25 3.55
CA HIS A 197 -0.50 19.70 3.81
C HIS A 197 -1.79 20.48 3.59
N THR A 198 -2.89 19.77 3.36
CA THR A 198 -4.21 20.37 3.18
C THR A 198 -5.25 19.86 4.16
N ARG A 199 -4.81 19.07 5.16
CA ARG A 199 -5.68 18.51 6.21
C ARG A 199 -6.24 19.56 7.17
N TRP A 200 -5.56 20.68 7.38
CA TRP A 200 -5.98 21.73 8.34
C TRP A 200 -7.22 22.53 7.94
N GLN A 201 -7.74 22.35 6.71
CA GLN A 201 -8.85 23.15 6.22
C GLN A 201 -10.15 22.80 6.94
N VAL A 202 -10.98 23.81 7.20
CA VAL A 202 -12.29 23.65 7.81
C VAL A 202 -13.33 24.26 6.86
N PRO A 203 -14.26 23.47 6.28
CA PRO A 203 -14.35 22.00 6.39
C PRO A 203 -13.21 21.27 5.65
N ALA A 204 -12.96 20.03 6.06
CA ALA A 204 -11.89 19.17 5.53
C ALA A 204 -12.20 18.58 4.14
N LEU A 205 -12.07 19.42 3.10
CA LEU A 205 -12.43 19.08 1.71
C LEU A 205 -11.25 18.57 0.85
N GLN A 206 -10.06 18.42 1.44
CA GLN A 206 -8.80 18.16 0.73
C GLN A 206 -8.08 16.94 1.32
N GLY A 207 -6.86 17.05 1.82
CA GLY A 207 -6.18 15.97 2.53
C GLY A 207 -7.05 15.36 3.63
N ALA A 208 -7.01 14.03 3.75
CA ALA A 208 -7.88 13.22 4.60
C ALA A 208 -9.39 13.26 4.26
N SER A 209 -9.81 13.88 3.16
CA SER A 209 -11.23 13.84 2.73
C SER A 209 -11.67 12.45 2.25
N MET A 210 -10.76 11.63 1.74
CA MET A 210 -11.02 10.26 1.31
C MET A 210 -9.75 9.43 1.44
N GLY A 211 -9.78 8.48 2.38
CA GLY A 211 -8.64 7.64 2.72
C GLY A 211 -8.57 6.40 1.85
N SER A 212 -7.46 5.68 1.95
CA SER A 212 -7.30 4.35 1.35
C SER A 212 -8.35 3.36 1.83
N LEU A 213 -8.52 2.26 1.10
CA LEU A 213 -9.13 1.07 1.68
C LEU A 213 -8.22 0.44 2.75
N HIS A 214 -8.80 -0.44 3.56
CA HIS A 214 -8.02 -1.38 4.38
C HIS A 214 -7.26 -2.35 3.47
N THR A 215 -6.06 -2.77 3.89
CA THR A 215 -5.31 -3.85 3.19
C THR A 215 -6.05 -5.17 3.32
N LEU A 216 -5.66 -6.17 2.53
CA LEU A 216 -6.23 -7.52 2.64
C LEU A 216 -6.18 -8.06 4.08
N ARG A 217 -5.04 -7.85 4.76
CA ARG A 217 -4.84 -8.24 6.16
C ARG A 217 -5.80 -7.52 7.09
N ASP A 218 -5.92 -6.21 6.94
CA ASP A 218 -6.76 -5.36 7.80
C ASP A 218 -8.25 -5.72 7.59
N LYS A 219 -8.68 -5.89 6.33
CA LYS A 219 -10.04 -6.33 5.98
C LYS A 219 -10.38 -7.66 6.63
N LEU A 220 -9.47 -8.63 6.60
CA LEU A 220 -9.70 -9.94 7.23
C LEU A 220 -9.81 -9.84 8.75
N GLN A 221 -8.92 -9.08 9.42
CA GLN A 221 -8.95 -8.87 10.87
C GLN A 221 -10.27 -8.24 11.32
N LEU A 222 -10.73 -7.24 10.57
CA LEU A 222 -11.96 -6.50 10.85
C LEU A 222 -13.25 -7.22 10.40
N GLY A 223 -13.13 -8.37 9.73
CA GLY A 223 -14.28 -9.11 9.18
C GLY A 223 -14.98 -8.40 8.01
N LEU A 224 -14.26 -7.54 7.28
CA LEU A 224 -14.78 -6.81 6.11
C LEU A 224 -14.84 -7.67 4.85
N ILE A 225 -14.13 -8.79 4.83
CA ILE A 225 -14.10 -9.80 3.76
C ILE A 225 -14.20 -11.20 4.37
N ASP A 226 -14.58 -12.19 3.57
CA ASP A 226 -14.56 -13.58 4.00
C ASP A 226 -13.21 -14.25 3.72
N LYS A 227 -12.93 -15.32 4.46
CA LYS A 227 -11.75 -16.15 4.23
C LYS A 227 -11.70 -16.66 2.78
N THR A 228 -12.86 -16.90 2.17
CA THR A 228 -13.02 -17.39 0.79
C THR A 228 -12.58 -16.40 -0.27
N ASP A 229 -12.47 -15.11 0.06
CA ASP A 229 -12.02 -14.07 -0.85
C ASP A 229 -10.47 -14.09 -1.01
N ILE A 230 -9.78 -14.96 -0.27
CA ILE A 230 -8.33 -15.07 -0.19
C ILE A 230 -7.92 -16.50 -0.52
N LEU A 231 -6.91 -16.67 -1.38
CA LEU A 231 -6.24 -17.96 -1.57
C LEU A 231 -5.21 -18.18 -0.46
N TRP A 232 -5.33 -19.27 0.28
CA TRP A 232 -4.45 -19.62 1.39
C TRP A 232 -3.41 -20.66 0.97
N LEU A 233 -2.15 -20.24 0.98
CA LEU A 233 -1.00 -21.09 0.68
C LEU A 233 -0.14 -21.31 1.92
N SER A 234 0.56 -22.44 1.99
CA SER A 234 1.65 -22.65 2.95
C SER A 234 2.97 -22.60 2.19
N ARG A 235 3.95 -21.84 2.71
CA ARG A 235 5.31 -21.83 2.17
C ARG A 235 5.90 -23.24 2.14
N GLU A 236 5.68 -24.00 3.20
CA GLU A 236 6.20 -25.36 3.38
C GLU A 236 5.57 -26.33 2.37
N ALA A 237 4.28 -26.18 2.08
CA ALA A 237 3.60 -26.99 1.07
C ALA A 237 4.07 -26.67 -0.37
N LEU A 238 4.40 -25.40 -0.68
CA LEU A 238 4.91 -24.97 -2.00
C LEU A 238 6.17 -25.72 -2.45
N ILE A 239 6.97 -26.24 -1.52
CA ILE A 239 8.16 -27.07 -1.82
C ILE A 239 7.79 -28.31 -2.65
N THR A 240 6.63 -28.91 -2.33
CA THR A 240 6.17 -30.19 -2.91
C THR A 240 4.96 -30.06 -3.82
N SER A 241 4.26 -28.93 -3.79
CA SER A 241 3.07 -28.70 -4.60
C SER A 241 3.35 -27.91 -5.88
N GLY A 242 4.44 -27.14 -5.92
CA GLY A 242 4.88 -26.39 -7.10
C GLY A 242 4.48 -24.93 -7.09
N ILE A 243 4.48 -24.32 -8.28
CA ILE A 243 4.09 -22.92 -8.45
C ILE A 243 2.57 -22.77 -8.39
N ALA A 244 2.10 -21.84 -7.55
CA ALA A 244 0.69 -21.48 -7.48
C ALA A 244 0.44 -20.19 -8.27
N ALA A 245 -0.49 -20.22 -9.23
CA ALA A 245 -0.86 -19.08 -10.05
C ALA A 245 -2.34 -18.72 -9.86
N ALA A 246 -2.64 -17.43 -9.67
CA ALA A 246 -3.99 -16.94 -9.40
C ALA A 246 -4.25 -15.60 -10.11
N ASN A 247 -5.53 -15.32 -10.38
CA ASN A 247 -5.98 -14.01 -10.81
C ASN A 247 -6.59 -13.27 -9.62
N LEU A 248 -6.10 -12.06 -9.36
CA LEU A 248 -6.54 -11.22 -8.26
C LEU A 248 -7.30 -10.00 -8.78
N ILE A 249 -8.49 -9.78 -8.26
CA ILE A 249 -9.31 -8.59 -8.51
C ILE A 249 -8.89 -7.49 -7.52
N ALA A 250 -8.90 -6.23 -7.97
CA ALA A 250 -8.60 -5.09 -7.13
C ALA A 250 -9.43 -5.08 -5.83
N ARG A 251 -8.79 -4.79 -4.70
CA ARG A 251 -9.40 -4.79 -3.34
C ARG A 251 -10.56 -3.81 -3.13
N SER A 252 -10.75 -2.91 -4.09
CA SER A 252 -11.85 -1.95 -4.19
C SER A 252 -13.12 -2.53 -4.79
N VAL A 253 -13.09 -3.79 -5.22
CA VAL A 253 -14.20 -4.45 -5.91
C VAL A 253 -14.53 -5.75 -5.16
N ASP A 254 -15.83 -6.06 -5.08
CA ASP A 254 -16.30 -7.37 -4.64
C ASP A 254 -15.79 -8.44 -5.61
N PRO A 255 -14.98 -9.42 -5.17
CA PRO A 255 -14.46 -10.43 -6.07
C PRO A 255 -15.53 -11.41 -6.55
N GLY A 256 -16.71 -11.48 -5.92
CA GLY A 256 -17.72 -12.49 -6.21
C GLY A 256 -17.15 -13.90 -6.00
N ASP A 257 -17.13 -14.72 -7.06
CA ASP A 257 -16.51 -16.05 -7.04
C ASP A 257 -14.98 -16.02 -7.29
N GLY A 258 -14.41 -14.83 -7.50
CA GLY A 258 -12.98 -14.61 -7.71
C GLY A 258 -12.19 -14.47 -6.42
N LEU A 259 -10.95 -13.98 -6.52
CA LEU A 259 -10.06 -13.74 -5.40
C LEU A 259 -9.69 -12.27 -5.30
N MET A 260 -9.66 -11.74 -4.07
CA MET A 260 -9.15 -10.41 -3.76
C MET A 260 -7.64 -10.44 -3.49
N GLY A 261 -7.11 -11.56 -2.99
CA GLY A 261 -5.69 -11.69 -2.69
C GLY A 261 -5.19 -13.12 -2.46
N VAL A 262 -3.87 -13.23 -2.26
CA VAL A 262 -3.21 -14.46 -1.84
C VAL A 262 -2.54 -14.22 -0.49
N ARG A 263 -2.70 -15.16 0.45
CA ARG A 263 -1.95 -15.21 1.70
C ARG A 263 -1.07 -16.46 1.74
N ILE A 264 0.22 -16.27 1.97
CA ILE A 264 1.19 -17.35 2.13
C ILE A 264 1.58 -17.42 3.60
N ILE A 265 1.08 -18.42 4.33
CA ILE A 265 1.43 -18.68 5.72
C ILE A 265 2.79 -19.36 5.83
N MET A 266 3.50 -19.10 6.91
CA MET A 266 4.80 -19.69 7.22
C MET A 266 4.82 -20.27 8.62
N ASP A 267 5.54 -21.37 8.81
CA ASP A 267 5.78 -21.91 10.16
C ASP A 267 6.72 -20.99 10.97
N ALA A 268 7.60 -20.26 10.29
CA ALA A 268 8.51 -19.28 10.88
C ALA A 268 9.12 -18.36 9.81
N ASP A 269 9.28 -17.08 10.16
CA ASP A 269 10.14 -16.15 9.43
C ASP A 269 11.62 -16.52 9.61
N ARG A 270 12.30 -16.73 8.47
CA ARG A 270 13.71 -17.12 8.38
C ARG A 270 14.62 -15.93 8.06
N SER A 271 14.07 -14.71 7.96
CA SER A 271 14.85 -13.49 7.71
C SER A 271 15.95 -13.31 8.75
N PRO A 272 17.16 -12.86 8.36
CA PRO A 272 18.19 -12.51 9.31
C PRO A 272 17.72 -11.37 10.23
N THR A 273 18.20 -11.36 11.47
CA THR A 273 17.91 -10.26 12.39
C THR A 273 18.58 -8.97 11.91
N CYS A 274 17.85 -7.86 11.95
CA CYS A 274 18.34 -6.51 11.67
C CYS A 274 18.13 -5.59 12.89
N ASN A 275 18.83 -4.45 12.94
CA ASN A 275 18.73 -3.52 14.06
C ASN A 275 17.89 -2.27 13.72
N ILE A 276 16.66 -2.23 14.27
CA ILE A 276 15.70 -1.14 14.09
C ILE A 276 16.19 0.25 14.57
N THR A 277 17.28 0.31 15.34
CA THR A 277 17.84 1.56 15.86
C THR A 277 18.93 2.15 14.96
N THR A 278 19.50 1.35 14.07
CA THR A 278 20.61 1.75 13.18
C THR A 278 20.29 1.56 11.70
N GLU A 279 19.24 0.80 11.38
CA GLU A 279 18.87 0.44 10.01
C GLU A 279 17.43 0.87 9.72
N VAL A 280 17.27 1.92 8.91
CA VAL A 280 15.98 2.56 8.62
C VAL A 280 14.98 1.60 7.95
N LEU A 281 15.48 0.71 7.10
CA LEU A 281 14.69 -0.29 6.35
C LEU A 281 14.49 -1.61 7.12
N CYS A 282 14.99 -1.72 8.35
CA CYS A 282 14.80 -2.93 9.14
C CYS A 282 13.32 -3.10 9.51
N ASP A 283 12.71 -4.18 9.04
CA ASP A 283 11.29 -4.51 9.24
C ASP A 283 11.01 -5.05 10.66
N GLY A 284 12.04 -5.55 11.36
CA GLY A 284 11.98 -6.10 12.72
C GLY A 284 11.68 -7.60 12.79
N GLY A 285 11.43 -8.25 11.65
CA GLY A 285 11.20 -9.70 11.51
C GLY A 285 10.00 -10.25 12.29
N LYS A 286 9.97 -11.58 12.40
CA LYS A 286 8.93 -12.39 13.07
C LYS A 286 7.58 -12.27 12.37
N TRP A 287 7.62 -12.40 11.05
CA TRP A 287 6.44 -12.39 10.21
C TRP A 287 5.79 -13.77 10.16
N ASP A 288 4.47 -13.79 10.11
CA ASP A 288 3.69 -15.04 10.02
C ASP A 288 3.35 -15.34 8.56
N ASN A 289 3.13 -14.30 7.75
CA ASN A 289 2.63 -14.46 6.39
C ASN A 289 3.25 -13.44 5.41
N TYR A 290 3.08 -13.75 4.12
CA TYR A 290 3.06 -12.76 3.04
C TYR A 290 1.63 -12.60 2.51
N ASP A 291 1.29 -11.40 2.07
CA ASP A 291 0.03 -11.06 1.41
C ASP A 291 0.32 -10.41 0.06
N MET A 292 -0.40 -10.83 -0.99
CA MET A 292 -0.44 -10.19 -2.31
C MET A 292 -1.85 -9.68 -2.57
N GLU A 293 -2.00 -8.41 -2.90
CA GLU A 293 -3.29 -7.78 -3.23
C GLU A 293 -3.15 -6.78 -4.38
N VAL A 294 -4.24 -6.55 -5.12
CA VAL A 294 -4.26 -5.57 -6.22
C VAL A 294 -4.86 -4.26 -5.73
N VAL A 295 -4.14 -3.17 -5.95
CA VAL A 295 -4.59 -1.80 -5.69
C VAL A 295 -4.95 -1.15 -7.02
N ASP A 296 -6.13 -0.56 -7.10
CA ASP A 296 -6.59 0.23 -8.24
C ASP A 296 -7.08 1.58 -7.77
N ARG A 297 -6.83 2.63 -8.56
CA ARG A 297 -7.24 4.00 -8.24
C ARG A 297 -8.71 4.23 -8.55
N MET A 298 -9.56 3.55 -7.79
CA MET A 298 -11.01 3.63 -7.89
C MET A 298 -11.66 3.68 -6.49
N GLY A 299 -12.81 4.34 -6.41
CA GLY A 299 -13.55 4.46 -5.15
C GLY A 299 -12.72 5.11 -4.05
N SER A 300 -12.65 4.53 -2.85
CA SER A 300 -11.85 5.08 -1.75
C SER A 300 -10.33 5.08 -2.06
N ASP A 301 -9.84 4.15 -2.89
CA ASP A 301 -8.44 4.15 -3.35
C ASP A 301 -8.15 5.15 -4.50
N SER A 302 -9.09 6.00 -4.91
CA SER A 302 -8.89 6.98 -6.00
C SER A 302 -7.69 7.92 -5.80
N PHE A 303 -7.34 8.19 -4.53
CA PHE A 303 -6.22 9.05 -4.15
C PHE A 303 -4.93 8.28 -3.82
N GLN A 304 -4.88 6.98 -4.10
CA GLN A 304 -3.62 6.25 -4.05
C GLN A 304 -2.62 6.79 -5.08
N PRO A 305 -1.31 6.74 -4.79
CA PRO A 305 -0.32 7.26 -5.71
C PRO A 305 -0.18 6.40 -6.99
N ASP A 306 -0.50 5.10 -6.91
CA ASP A 306 -0.28 4.13 -7.99
C ASP A 306 -1.38 3.04 -8.08
N SER A 307 -1.32 2.20 -9.12
CA SER A 307 -2.17 1.00 -9.31
C SER A 307 -1.34 -0.19 -9.78
N GLY A 308 -1.40 -1.30 -9.05
CA GLY A 308 -0.50 -2.44 -9.24
C GLY A 308 -0.70 -3.50 -8.17
N VAL A 309 0.31 -4.36 -7.98
CA VAL A 309 0.30 -5.39 -6.94
C VAL A 309 1.08 -4.92 -5.72
N LEU A 310 0.41 -4.89 -4.57
CA LEU A 310 1.04 -4.66 -3.28
C LEU A 310 1.45 -6.01 -2.69
N ILE A 311 2.73 -6.15 -2.33
CA ILE A 311 3.24 -7.28 -1.56
C ILE A 311 3.57 -6.80 -0.16
N SER A 312 3.15 -7.53 0.86
CA SER A 312 3.46 -7.19 2.25
C SER A 312 3.73 -8.43 3.09
N LYS A 313 4.53 -8.26 4.15
CA LYS A 313 4.64 -9.22 5.24
C LYS A 313 3.62 -8.88 6.31
N SER A 314 3.02 -9.88 6.96
CA SER A 314 2.01 -9.64 8.00
C SER A 314 2.15 -10.56 9.21
N LYS A 315 1.64 -10.08 10.34
CA LYS A 315 1.45 -10.83 11.59
C LYS A 315 -0.02 -11.07 11.85
N ASN A 316 -0.31 -12.20 12.47
CA ASN A 316 -1.65 -12.62 12.86
C ASN A 316 -2.22 -11.81 14.04
N ILE A 317 -1.35 -11.09 14.76
CA ILE A 317 -1.73 -10.24 15.89
C ILE A 317 -1.10 -8.85 15.76
N ASP A 318 -1.73 -7.87 16.40
CA ASP A 318 -1.36 -6.45 16.28
C ASP A 318 -0.14 -6.08 17.13
N ILE A 319 1.02 -6.66 16.83
CA ILE A 319 2.31 -6.28 17.40
C ILE A 319 3.10 -5.47 16.37
N GLN A 320 3.13 -4.14 16.57
CA GLN A 320 3.75 -3.20 15.64
C GLN A 320 5.25 -3.50 15.35
N PRO A 321 5.68 -3.39 14.07
CA PRO A 321 4.81 -3.37 12.89
C PRO A 321 4.12 -4.72 12.72
N PHE A 322 2.80 -4.73 12.52
CA PHE A 322 2.04 -5.96 12.25
C PHE A 322 1.78 -6.20 10.76
N GLN A 323 2.07 -5.20 9.92
CA GLN A 323 2.17 -5.35 8.47
C GLN A 323 3.30 -4.48 7.93
N TRP A 324 4.05 -4.97 6.96
CA TRP A 324 5.17 -4.26 6.35
C TRP A 324 5.15 -4.41 4.84
N VAL A 325 4.99 -3.30 4.11
CA VAL A 325 5.01 -3.29 2.65
C VAL A 325 6.42 -3.59 2.15
N ILE A 326 6.52 -4.51 1.20
CA ILE A 326 7.73 -4.75 0.43
C ILE A 326 7.75 -3.71 -0.68
N ASP A 327 8.84 -2.96 -0.73
CA ASP A 327 8.99 -1.82 -1.61
C ASP A 327 9.73 -2.24 -2.88
N ALA A 328 9.06 -2.16 -4.03
CA ALA A 328 9.69 -2.41 -5.32
C ALA A 328 10.79 -1.39 -5.64
N ASN A 329 10.76 -0.22 -4.99
CA ASN A 329 11.63 0.93 -5.22
C ASN A 329 12.20 1.47 -3.90
N PRO A 330 13.01 0.67 -3.16
CA PRO A 330 13.40 0.97 -1.77
C PRO A 330 14.37 2.16 -1.60
N GLN A 331 14.80 2.78 -2.70
CA GLN A 331 15.58 4.02 -2.69
C GLN A 331 14.80 5.19 -2.07
N ASP A 332 15.50 6.24 -1.67
CA ASP A 332 14.85 7.52 -1.37
C ASP A 332 14.15 8.04 -2.63
N ILE A 333 12.85 8.31 -2.56
CA ILE A 333 12.07 8.87 -3.67
C ILE A 333 12.46 10.32 -3.98
N GLU A 334 13.23 10.97 -3.11
CA GLU A 334 13.68 12.37 -3.25
C GLU A 334 12.50 13.34 -3.48
N LEU A 335 11.40 13.14 -2.75
CA LEU A 335 10.21 13.99 -2.86
C LEU A 335 10.37 15.28 -2.05
N VAL A 336 10.10 16.40 -2.71
CA VAL A 336 9.93 17.70 -2.04
C VAL A 336 8.67 17.66 -1.18
N ASP A 337 8.84 17.95 0.12
CA ASP A 337 7.73 18.12 1.05
C ASP A 337 7.07 19.49 0.83
N PHE A 338 7.86 20.55 0.97
CA PHE A 338 7.45 21.94 0.75
C PHE A 338 8.65 22.88 0.57
N TYR A 339 8.36 24.14 0.21
CA TYR A 339 9.35 25.22 0.19
C TYR A 339 9.17 26.09 1.44
N ARG A 340 10.26 26.29 2.20
CA ARG A 340 10.27 27.19 3.37
C ARG A 340 10.08 28.65 2.94
N PRO A 341 9.66 29.55 3.85
CA PRO A 341 9.48 30.97 3.52
C PRO A 341 10.72 31.67 2.95
N ASN A 342 11.93 31.21 3.33
CA ASN A 342 13.20 31.69 2.78
C ASN A 342 13.56 31.11 1.40
N GLY A 343 12.71 30.27 0.81
CA GLY A 343 12.89 29.63 -0.48
C GLY A 343 13.71 28.33 -0.45
N SER A 344 14.22 27.90 0.70
CA SER A 344 14.91 26.60 0.81
C SER A 344 13.94 25.42 0.72
N VAL A 345 14.41 24.31 0.16
CA VAL A 345 13.61 23.10 -0.03
C VAL A 345 13.62 22.26 1.25
N ALA A 346 12.45 21.78 1.66
CA ALA A 346 12.30 20.69 2.61
C ALA A 346 11.98 19.41 1.85
N MET A 347 12.78 18.37 2.04
CA MET A 347 12.50 17.03 1.50
C MET A 347 11.75 16.23 2.56
N ILE A 348 10.94 15.26 2.12
CA ILE A 348 10.38 14.28 3.05
C ILE A 348 11.52 13.46 3.67
N THR A 349 11.32 12.94 4.87
CA THR A 349 12.31 12.04 5.48
C THR A 349 12.17 10.62 4.93
N LEU A 350 13.16 9.76 5.14
CA LEU A 350 13.01 8.31 4.88
C LEU A 350 11.95 7.63 5.76
N GLY A 351 11.49 8.31 6.82
CA GLY A 351 10.41 7.84 7.67
C GLY A 351 9.02 8.24 7.16
N ASP A 352 8.92 9.16 6.21
CA ASP A 352 7.65 9.60 5.66
C ASP A 352 6.96 8.47 4.89
N TYR A 353 5.62 8.43 4.93
CA TYR A 353 4.86 7.40 4.25
C TYR A 353 4.92 7.50 2.73
N ARG A 354 5.10 8.71 2.20
CA ARG A 354 5.21 8.97 0.75
C ARG A 354 6.47 8.35 0.14
N GLN A 355 7.43 7.89 0.96
CA GLN A 355 8.51 7.03 0.50
C GLN A 355 8.01 5.73 -0.13
N LEU A 356 6.78 5.29 0.18
CA LEU A 356 6.17 4.10 -0.41
C LEU A 356 5.27 4.41 -1.61
N ALA A 357 5.33 5.63 -2.17
CA ALA A 357 4.40 6.03 -3.23
C ALA A 357 4.58 5.25 -4.55
N ASP A 358 5.76 4.68 -4.78
CA ASP A 358 6.17 3.85 -5.91
C ASP A 358 6.45 2.39 -5.50
N ALA A 359 5.90 1.94 -4.38
CA ALA A 359 6.17 0.60 -3.84
C ALA A 359 5.48 -0.55 -4.58
N LEU A 360 4.49 -0.28 -5.44
CA LEU A 360 3.72 -1.33 -6.11
C LEU A 360 4.52 -2.01 -7.21
N PHE A 361 4.33 -3.31 -7.36
CA PHE A 361 4.92 -4.11 -8.43
C PHE A 361 4.03 -4.12 -9.67
N HIS A 362 4.63 -4.12 -10.86
CA HIS A 362 3.93 -4.02 -12.14
C HIS A 362 4.32 -5.13 -13.10
N ALA A 363 3.33 -5.68 -13.82
CA ALA A 363 3.58 -6.63 -14.89
C ALA A 363 4.27 -5.95 -16.08
N GLY A 364 5.21 -6.67 -16.69
CA GLY A 364 5.89 -6.24 -17.90
C GLY A 364 7.27 -5.61 -17.65
N THR A 365 8.11 -5.65 -18.68
CA THR A 365 9.40 -4.95 -18.62
C THR A 365 9.20 -3.47 -18.89
N ASN A 366 10.06 -2.62 -18.31
CA ASN A 366 9.98 -1.16 -18.45
C ASN A 366 8.62 -0.58 -18.01
N SER A 367 7.95 -1.23 -17.05
CA SER A 367 6.69 -0.77 -16.45
C SER A 367 6.89 0.38 -15.44
N GLY A 368 8.14 0.77 -15.17
CA GLY A 368 8.50 1.74 -14.14
C GLY A 368 8.60 1.14 -12.73
N SER A 369 8.41 -0.17 -12.58
CA SER A 369 8.57 -0.89 -11.33
C SER A 369 9.06 -2.33 -11.59
N GLU A 370 9.34 -3.06 -10.52
CA GLU A 370 9.71 -4.47 -10.58
C GLU A 370 8.48 -5.36 -10.87
N PHE A 371 8.69 -6.46 -11.58
CA PHE A 371 7.66 -7.46 -11.89
C PHE A 371 7.80 -8.75 -11.09
N GLU A 372 8.80 -8.83 -10.20
CA GLU A 372 9.06 -10.00 -9.36
C GLU A 372 9.73 -9.60 -8.05
N PHE A 373 9.58 -10.45 -7.03
CA PHE A 373 10.26 -10.28 -5.74
C PHE A 373 10.79 -11.63 -5.26
N VAL A 374 12.05 -11.66 -4.81
CA VAL A 374 12.71 -12.86 -4.29
C VAL A 374 13.06 -12.63 -2.83
N ASP A 375 12.54 -13.47 -1.95
CA ASP A 375 12.96 -13.52 -0.54
C ASP A 375 13.76 -14.80 -0.31
N GLU A 376 15.08 -14.72 -0.50
CA GLU A 376 15.99 -15.85 -0.33
C GLU A 376 15.94 -16.45 1.09
N PRO A 377 15.96 -15.65 2.19
CA PRO A 377 15.82 -16.21 3.54
C PRO A 377 14.57 -17.05 3.74
N ASN A 378 13.43 -16.60 3.20
CA ASN A 378 12.16 -17.32 3.29
C ASN A 378 11.91 -18.25 2.11
N SER A 379 12.88 -18.46 1.21
CA SER A 379 12.81 -19.38 0.10
C SER A 379 11.57 -19.19 -0.80
N LEU A 380 11.15 -17.95 -1.05
CA LEU A 380 9.97 -17.63 -1.86
C LEU A 380 10.34 -16.74 -3.05
N HIS A 381 9.66 -16.96 -4.18
CA HIS A 381 9.71 -16.11 -5.37
C HIS A 381 8.29 -15.77 -5.81
N PHE A 382 8.00 -14.47 -5.88
CA PHE A 382 6.73 -13.89 -6.24
C PHE A 382 6.80 -13.28 -7.65
N TYR A 383 5.76 -13.46 -8.45
CA TYR A 383 5.69 -13.03 -9.83
C TYR A 383 4.45 -12.18 -10.09
N ILE A 384 4.64 -11.04 -10.76
CA ILE A 384 3.57 -10.17 -11.27
C ILE A 384 3.53 -10.34 -12.79
N ILE A 385 2.62 -11.20 -13.24
CA ILE A 385 2.73 -11.83 -14.55
C ILE A 385 2.00 -11.05 -15.61
N ASP A 386 0.72 -10.75 -15.39
CA ASP A 386 -0.09 -10.08 -16.41
C ASP A 386 -1.09 -9.12 -15.79
N ARG A 387 -1.40 -8.07 -16.52
CA ARG A 387 -2.31 -7.00 -16.11
C ARG A 387 -3.54 -7.02 -17.00
N HIS A 388 -4.71 -7.14 -16.38
CA HIS A 388 -6.00 -7.20 -17.07
C HIS A 388 -6.87 -6.01 -16.66
N ARG A 389 -7.60 -5.46 -17.63
CA ARG A 389 -8.69 -4.52 -17.39
C ARG A 389 -9.86 -4.98 -18.24
N ASP A 390 -10.99 -5.29 -17.62
CA ASP A 390 -12.19 -5.70 -18.34
C ASP A 390 -12.96 -4.50 -18.92
N ASP A 391 -14.07 -4.79 -19.60
CA ASP A 391 -14.91 -3.78 -20.25
C ASP A 391 -15.67 -2.87 -19.26
N GLU A 392 -15.81 -3.29 -17.99
CA GLU A 392 -16.34 -2.46 -16.89
C GLU A 392 -15.25 -1.58 -16.28
N GLY A 393 -14.01 -1.80 -16.69
CA GLY A 393 -12.85 -1.13 -16.15
C GLY A 393 -12.50 -1.66 -14.77
N ILE A 394 -12.65 -2.95 -14.46
CA ILE A 394 -12.10 -3.53 -13.23
C ILE A 394 -10.67 -4.00 -13.48
N LEU A 395 -9.74 -3.57 -12.63
CA LEU A 395 -8.34 -4.01 -12.68
C LEU A 395 -8.20 -5.39 -12.02
N SER A 396 -7.48 -6.28 -12.69
CA SER A 396 -7.01 -7.53 -12.10
C SER A 396 -5.61 -7.88 -12.58
N TYR A 397 -4.90 -8.70 -11.81
CA TYR A 397 -3.57 -9.19 -12.14
C TYR A 397 -3.51 -10.71 -12.07
N THR A 398 -2.78 -11.31 -13.00
CA THR A 398 -2.28 -12.67 -12.83
C THR A 398 -0.99 -12.59 -12.01
N VAL A 399 -0.95 -13.30 -10.89
CA VAL A 399 0.22 -13.41 -10.02
C VAL A 399 0.59 -14.88 -9.82
N ALA A 400 1.82 -15.14 -9.43
CA ALA A 400 2.21 -16.46 -8.97
C ALA A 400 3.21 -16.41 -7.82
N VAL A 401 3.31 -17.50 -7.08
CA VAL A 401 4.34 -17.70 -6.05
C VAL A 401 4.83 -19.14 -6.08
N ARG A 402 6.15 -19.32 -5.90
CA ARG A 402 6.74 -20.64 -5.72
C ARG A 402 7.79 -20.64 -4.61
N SER A 403 8.12 -21.85 -4.19
CA SER A 403 9.31 -22.11 -3.39
C SER A 403 10.60 -22.01 -4.24
N LEU A 404 11.68 -21.52 -3.64
CA LEU A 404 13.05 -21.64 -4.15
C LEU A 404 13.69 -22.99 -3.78
N GLU A 405 13.09 -23.71 -2.83
CA GLU A 405 13.47 -25.05 -2.39
C GLU A 405 12.60 -26.12 -3.05
N GLY A 406 13.15 -27.34 -3.16
CA GLY A 406 12.44 -28.52 -3.68
C GLY A 406 12.45 -28.61 -5.21
N GLU A 407 11.84 -29.68 -5.71
CA GLU A 407 11.73 -29.95 -7.16
C GLU A 407 10.46 -29.33 -7.77
N GLY A 408 9.65 -28.60 -7.00
CA GLY A 408 8.42 -27.97 -7.52
C GLY A 408 7.26 -28.95 -7.71
N GLY A 409 7.28 -30.07 -6.99
CA GLY A 409 6.26 -31.11 -7.04
C GLY A 409 6.48 -32.19 -8.11
N ALA A 410 5.51 -33.08 -8.27
CA ALA A 410 5.63 -34.25 -9.14
C ALA A 410 5.16 -34.01 -10.59
N SER A 411 4.67 -32.81 -10.89
CA SER A 411 4.21 -32.44 -12.23
C SER A 411 5.36 -32.51 -13.24
N THR A 412 5.05 -32.87 -14.48
CA THR A 412 6.05 -32.88 -15.55
C THR A 412 6.02 -31.54 -16.27
N HIS A 413 7.13 -30.82 -16.29
CA HIS A 413 7.25 -29.53 -16.97
C HIS A 413 7.72 -29.73 -18.41
N ASP A 414 7.04 -29.10 -19.35
CA ASP A 414 7.46 -29.07 -20.76
C ASP A 414 6.90 -27.82 -21.45
N VAL A 415 7.57 -27.35 -22.49
CA VAL A 415 7.18 -26.17 -23.25
C VAL A 415 7.49 -26.36 -24.72
N SER A 416 6.56 -25.94 -25.57
CA SER A 416 6.80 -25.83 -27.01
C SER A 416 6.49 -24.42 -27.51
N LEU A 417 7.29 -23.95 -28.45
CA LEU A 417 7.09 -22.68 -29.14
C LEU A 417 6.87 -22.95 -30.63
N GLY A 418 5.78 -22.44 -31.17
CA GLY A 418 5.56 -22.38 -32.62
C GLY A 418 6.39 -21.27 -33.26
N ASP A 419 6.71 -21.43 -34.55
CA ASP A 419 7.38 -20.38 -35.34
C ASP A 419 6.63 -19.05 -35.25
N GLY A 420 7.40 -17.97 -35.10
CA GLY A 420 6.85 -16.64 -34.91
C GLY A 420 6.32 -16.07 -36.21
N ALA A 421 5.14 -15.44 -36.13
CA ALA A 421 4.54 -14.71 -37.23
C ALA A 421 4.61 -13.21 -36.97
N VAL A 422 4.97 -12.44 -37.99
CA VAL A 422 4.92 -10.98 -37.92
C VAL A 422 3.46 -10.53 -37.92
N THR A 423 3.04 -9.94 -36.82
CA THR A 423 1.75 -9.28 -36.65
C THR A 423 1.92 -7.76 -36.76
N ASN A 424 0.83 -7.05 -37.08
CA ASN A 424 0.78 -5.60 -37.29
C ASN A 424 1.50 -5.01 -38.51
N TYR A 425 1.96 -5.85 -39.45
CA TYR A 425 2.60 -5.38 -40.69
C TYR A 425 1.71 -4.50 -41.58
N LYS A 426 0.39 -4.75 -41.59
CA LYS A 426 -0.54 -4.03 -42.46
C LYS A 426 -0.73 -2.56 -42.07
N SER A 427 -0.42 -2.23 -40.81
CA SER A 427 -0.59 -0.90 -40.23
C SER A 427 0.74 -0.23 -39.90
N ASN A 428 1.87 -0.94 -40.00
CA ASN A 428 3.16 -0.45 -39.53
C ASN A 428 4.36 -1.17 -40.18
N THR A 429 5.53 -0.51 -40.17
CA THR A 429 6.80 -1.09 -40.63
C THR A 429 7.82 -1.13 -39.49
N PRO A 430 8.82 -2.01 -39.54
CA PRO A 430 9.90 -2.04 -38.54
C PRO A 430 10.65 -0.70 -38.40
N THR A 431 10.76 0.07 -39.49
CA THR A 431 11.40 1.40 -39.52
C THR A 431 10.49 2.54 -39.07
N GLY A 432 9.17 2.30 -39.02
CA GLY A 432 8.16 3.24 -38.54
C GLY A 432 7.98 3.14 -37.03
N GLN A 433 6.79 2.71 -36.59
CA GLN A 433 6.49 2.50 -35.17
C GLN A 433 6.77 1.06 -34.70
N GLY A 434 7.42 0.23 -35.54
CA GLY A 434 7.78 -1.16 -35.23
C GLY A 434 6.72 -2.19 -35.61
N VAL A 435 7.08 -3.46 -35.52
CA VAL A 435 6.17 -4.60 -35.72
C VAL A 435 6.27 -5.56 -34.54
N THR A 436 5.39 -6.56 -34.49
CA THR A 436 5.41 -7.55 -33.42
C THR A 436 5.65 -8.94 -34.01
N CYS A 437 6.58 -9.71 -33.45
CA CYS A 437 6.65 -11.15 -33.68
C CYS A 437 5.80 -11.84 -32.61
N SER A 438 4.79 -12.60 -33.05
CA SER A 438 3.89 -13.35 -32.18
C SER A 438 4.18 -14.84 -32.28
N PHE A 439 4.45 -15.47 -31.14
CA PHE A 439 4.78 -16.89 -31.01
C PHE A 439 3.69 -17.59 -30.20
N GLN A 440 3.29 -18.79 -30.62
CA GLN A 440 2.38 -19.62 -29.84
C GLN A 440 3.20 -20.45 -28.84
N LEU A 441 3.04 -20.17 -27.55
CA LEU A 441 3.64 -20.92 -26.46
C LEU A 441 2.62 -21.92 -25.95
N THR A 442 2.98 -23.20 -25.95
CA THR A 442 2.14 -24.27 -25.38
C THR A 442 2.82 -24.85 -24.16
N ASN A 443 2.16 -24.79 -23.01
CA ASN A 443 2.57 -25.58 -21.85
C ASN A 443 2.26 -27.05 -22.18
N SER A 444 3.30 -27.81 -22.54
CA SER A 444 3.17 -29.20 -22.99
C SER A 444 3.33 -30.20 -21.86
N GLY A 445 3.47 -29.69 -20.62
CA GLY A 445 3.58 -30.48 -19.41
C GLY A 445 2.27 -31.15 -19.01
N SER A 446 2.31 -31.81 -17.85
CA SER A 446 1.14 -32.46 -17.27
C SER A 446 1.11 -32.32 -15.76
N TYR A 447 -0.07 -32.00 -15.24
CA TYR A 447 -0.31 -31.88 -13.81
C TYR A 447 -0.28 -33.24 -13.13
N VAL A 448 0.41 -33.32 -11.99
CA VAL A 448 0.33 -34.44 -11.07
C VAL A 448 -0.16 -33.92 -9.72
N ALA A 449 -1.22 -34.55 -9.21
CA ALA A 449 -1.78 -34.17 -7.91
C ALA A 449 -0.73 -34.31 -6.79
N VAL A 450 -0.78 -33.37 -5.85
CA VAL A 450 0.11 -33.37 -4.67
C VAL A 450 -0.12 -34.66 -3.87
N ASP A 451 0.97 -35.26 -3.41
CA ASP A 451 0.90 -36.42 -2.53
C ASP A 451 0.14 -36.04 -1.24
N PRO A 452 -0.95 -36.74 -0.88
CA PRO A 452 -1.70 -36.46 0.35
C PRO A 452 -0.86 -36.65 1.63
N ASP A 453 0.24 -37.41 1.55
CA ASP A 453 1.17 -37.60 2.68
C ASP A 453 2.24 -36.49 2.78
N ALA A 454 2.33 -35.59 1.81
CA ALA A 454 3.22 -34.42 1.85
C ALA A 454 2.67 -33.28 2.72
N ALA A 455 3.44 -32.19 2.86
CA ALA A 455 2.97 -30.98 3.52
C ALA A 455 1.78 -30.39 2.73
N GLN A 456 0.69 -30.08 3.43
CA GLN A 456 -0.57 -29.65 2.82
C GLN A 456 -0.77 -28.15 2.97
N HIS A 457 -1.43 -27.56 1.97
CA HIS A 457 -1.94 -26.20 2.08
C HIS A 457 -3.10 -26.12 3.09
N PRO A 458 -3.41 -24.93 3.64
CA PRO A 458 -4.54 -24.74 4.57
C PRO A 458 -5.92 -25.05 3.98
N GLU A 459 -6.02 -25.15 2.66
CA GLU A 459 -7.22 -25.48 1.89
C GLU A 459 -6.84 -26.23 0.60
N ASP A 460 -7.84 -26.70 -0.15
CA ASP A 460 -7.60 -27.32 -1.46
C ASP A 460 -7.26 -26.24 -2.49
N VAL A 461 -6.03 -26.27 -2.97
CA VAL A 461 -5.49 -25.31 -3.94
C VAL A 461 -5.16 -25.94 -5.29
N SER A 462 -5.64 -27.17 -5.55
CA SER A 462 -5.34 -27.92 -6.78
C SER A 462 -5.65 -27.14 -8.07
N ALA A 463 -6.70 -26.31 -8.06
CA ALA A 463 -7.10 -25.46 -9.17
C ALA A 463 -6.09 -24.32 -9.51
N PHE A 464 -5.14 -24.05 -8.61
CA PHE A 464 -4.12 -23.00 -8.74
C PHE A 464 -2.72 -23.56 -8.99
N LEU A 465 -2.56 -24.89 -8.92
CA LEU A 465 -1.28 -25.61 -9.14
C LEU A 465 -1.18 -26.23 -10.54
N ASP A 466 -2.16 -25.97 -11.41
CA ASP A 466 -2.27 -26.54 -12.74
C ASP A 466 -1.56 -25.71 -13.82
N SER A 467 -0.63 -24.85 -13.41
CA SER A 467 0.06 -23.90 -14.29
C SER A 467 1.58 -23.96 -14.12
N ASP A 468 2.27 -23.50 -15.14
CA ASP A 468 3.69 -23.15 -15.07
C ASP A 468 3.86 -21.68 -15.48
N VAL A 469 4.97 -21.08 -15.04
CA VAL A 469 5.37 -19.72 -15.42
C VAL A 469 6.61 -19.83 -16.30
N TYR A 470 6.57 -19.20 -17.46
CA TYR A 470 7.67 -19.19 -18.41
C TYR A 470 8.32 -17.82 -18.48
N ARG A 471 9.63 -17.79 -18.24
CA ARG A 471 10.46 -16.61 -18.46
C ARG A 471 10.90 -16.53 -19.90
N LEU A 472 10.68 -15.36 -20.50
CA LEU A 472 10.97 -15.07 -21.89
C LEU A 472 12.29 -14.32 -22.02
N SER A 473 13.08 -14.65 -23.03
CA SER A 473 14.18 -13.82 -23.51
C SER A 473 14.15 -13.74 -25.04
N ALA A 474 14.52 -12.59 -25.59
CA ALA A 474 14.48 -12.34 -27.03
C ALA A 474 15.79 -11.71 -27.50
N GLU A 475 16.24 -12.14 -28.67
CA GLU A 475 17.41 -11.61 -29.37
C GLU A 475 17.11 -11.43 -30.85
N VAL A 476 17.91 -10.59 -31.53
CA VAL A 476 17.75 -10.34 -32.97
C VAL A 476 19.08 -10.37 -33.70
N GLU A 477 19.10 -11.12 -34.79
CA GLU A 477 20.21 -11.16 -35.75
C GLU A 477 19.87 -10.28 -36.95
N GLY A 478 20.61 -9.17 -37.10
CA GLY A 478 20.46 -8.25 -38.23
C GLY A 478 21.02 -6.87 -37.88
N ALA A 479 21.95 -6.35 -38.68
CA ALA A 479 22.53 -5.03 -38.44
C ALA A 479 21.44 -3.94 -38.47
N GLY A 480 21.40 -3.09 -37.44
CA GLY A 480 20.41 -2.01 -37.30
C GLY A 480 19.03 -2.44 -36.77
N TRP A 481 18.85 -3.69 -36.36
CA TRP A 481 17.61 -4.18 -35.76
C TRP A 481 17.68 -4.20 -34.22
N ARG A 482 16.52 -4.08 -33.57
CA ARG A 482 16.36 -4.18 -32.10
C ARG A 482 15.07 -4.93 -31.75
N VAL A 483 15.07 -5.55 -30.57
CA VAL A 483 13.89 -6.20 -30.00
C VAL A 483 13.67 -5.76 -28.56
N GLU A 484 12.42 -5.76 -28.15
CA GLU A 484 11.98 -5.52 -26.79
C GLU A 484 10.94 -6.56 -26.41
N LEU A 485 10.93 -7.01 -25.16
CA LEU A 485 9.92 -7.91 -24.60
C LEU A 485 8.98 -7.11 -23.70
N PRO A 486 7.79 -6.69 -24.15
CA PRO A 486 6.86 -5.94 -23.30
C PRO A 486 6.50 -6.68 -22.01
N ASN A 487 6.49 -8.01 -22.06
CA ASN A 487 6.33 -8.86 -20.89
C ASN A 487 7.36 -9.98 -20.90
N ALA A 488 8.07 -10.15 -19.78
CA ALA A 488 9.09 -11.17 -19.60
C ALA A 488 8.52 -12.48 -19.06
N LEU A 489 7.27 -12.51 -18.60
CA LEU A 489 6.65 -13.68 -17.97
C LEU A 489 5.34 -14.06 -18.68
N ILE A 490 5.07 -15.37 -18.75
CA ILE A 490 3.78 -15.92 -19.18
C ILE A 490 3.40 -17.07 -18.25
N ALA A 491 2.23 -16.98 -17.61
CA ALA A 491 1.60 -18.13 -16.96
C ALA A 491 0.71 -18.88 -17.98
N ALA A 492 0.84 -20.19 -18.03
CA ALA A 492 -0.02 -21.05 -18.84
C ALA A 492 -0.37 -22.33 -18.09
N LYS A 493 -1.66 -22.68 -18.09
CA LYS A 493 -2.14 -23.97 -17.56
C LYS A 493 -1.57 -25.13 -18.37
N PHE A 494 -1.42 -26.31 -17.78
CA PHE A 494 -1.01 -27.50 -18.52
C PHE A 494 -1.95 -27.78 -19.70
N GLY A 495 -1.39 -27.90 -20.91
CA GLY A 495 -2.13 -28.02 -22.17
C GLY A 495 -2.64 -26.70 -22.77
N GLU A 496 -2.49 -25.56 -22.08
CA GLU A 496 -2.90 -24.25 -22.57
C GLU A 496 -1.90 -23.70 -23.60
N VAL A 497 -2.45 -22.98 -24.59
CA VAL A 497 -1.68 -22.20 -25.56
C VAL A 497 -1.85 -20.71 -25.25
N LYS A 498 -0.74 -20.00 -25.06
CA LYS A 498 -0.67 -18.54 -24.90
C LYS A 498 0.12 -17.92 -26.05
N THR A 499 -0.09 -16.62 -26.28
CA THR A 499 0.68 -15.87 -27.29
C THR A 499 1.76 -15.04 -26.62
N ALA A 500 3.02 -15.37 -26.90
CA ALA A 500 4.17 -14.53 -26.55
C ALA A 500 4.42 -13.48 -27.64
N ARG A 501 4.74 -12.24 -27.24
CA ARG A 501 4.92 -11.11 -28.15
C ARG A 501 6.28 -10.46 -27.96
N VAL A 502 7.02 -10.31 -29.06
CA VAL A 502 8.28 -9.57 -29.12
C VAL A 502 8.07 -8.35 -29.99
N SER A 503 8.34 -7.16 -29.46
CA SER A 503 8.34 -5.91 -30.23
C SER A 503 9.64 -5.81 -31.02
N VAL A 504 9.56 -5.44 -32.30
CA VAL A 504 10.69 -5.42 -33.23
C VAL A 504 10.77 -4.06 -33.91
N GLY A 505 11.95 -3.45 -33.89
CA GLY A 505 12.23 -2.19 -34.57
C GLY A 505 13.51 -2.26 -35.41
N ALA A 506 13.60 -1.39 -36.42
CA ALA A 506 14.77 -1.28 -37.29
C ALA A 506 15.15 0.20 -37.49
N THR A 507 16.44 0.48 -37.65
CA THR A 507 16.92 1.79 -38.11
C THR A 507 16.74 1.95 -39.62
N SER A 508 16.80 3.19 -40.12
CA SER A 508 16.66 3.48 -41.55
C SER A 508 17.73 2.83 -42.42
N ASP A 509 18.91 2.57 -41.86
CA ASP A 509 20.07 1.93 -42.49
C ASP A 509 20.20 0.43 -42.15
N ALA A 510 19.22 -0.14 -41.45
CA ALA A 510 19.22 -1.56 -41.09
C ALA A 510 19.25 -2.48 -42.33
N ALA A 511 19.76 -3.70 -42.15
CA ALA A 511 19.71 -4.77 -43.13
C ALA A 511 18.27 -5.07 -43.58
N ASP A 512 18.08 -5.57 -44.81
CA ASP A 512 16.75 -5.78 -45.40
C ASP A 512 15.90 -6.84 -44.65
N SER A 513 16.55 -7.75 -43.94
CA SER A 513 15.91 -8.79 -43.13
C SER A 513 16.64 -9.01 -41.81
N ALA A 514 15.90 -9.48 -40.81
CA ALA A 514 16.42 -9.97 -39.54
C ALA A 514 15.71 -11.24 -39.08
N VAL A 515 16.35 -11.96 -38.17
CA VAL A 515 15.79 -13.12 -37.48
C VAL A 515 15.67 -12.79 -36.00
N VAL A 516 14.44 -12.80 -35.50
CA VAL A 516 14.15 -12.68 -34.06
C VAL A 516 14.06 -14.08 -33.48
N THR A 517 14.83 -14.37 -32.43
CA THR A 517 14.76 -15.62 -31.67
C THR A 517 14.10 -15.34 -30.33
N LEU A 518 13.02 -16.05 -30.02
CA LEU A 518 12.40 -16.07 -28.70
C LEU A 518 12.78 -17.37 -28.00
N LYS A 519 13.18 -17.28 -26.73
CA LYS A 519 13.33 -18.41 -25.82
C LYS A 519 12.30 -18.30 -24.69
N ALA A 520 11.67 -19.40 -24.34
CA ALA A 520 10.85 -19.56 -23.14
C ALA A 520 11.46 -20.63 -22.23
N THR A 521 11.63 -20.34 -20.95
CA THR A 521 12.21 -21.24 -19.94
C THR A 521 11.24 -21.40 -18.79
N SER A 522 10.98 -22.63 -18.32
CA SER A 522 10.13 -22.87 -17.15
C SER A 522 10.78 -22.32 -15.88
N GLU A 523 10.00 -21.65 -15.04
CA GLU A 523 10.42 -21.20 -13.71
C GLU A 523 10.39 -22.34 -12.68
N SER A 524 9.61 -23.39 -12.93
CA SER A 524 9.58 -24.60 -12.11
C SER A 524 10.75 -25.55 -12.41
N ASP A 525 11.16 -25.67 -13.68
CA ASP A 525 12.36 -26.42 -14.09
C ASP A 525 13.20 -25.64 -15.12
N PRO A 526 14.30 -24.98 -14.70
CA PRO A 526 15.16 -24.20 -15.59
C PRO A 526 15.83 -24.99 -16.72
N SER A 527 15.84 -26.33 -16.65
CA SER A 527 16.36 -27.19 -17.71
C SER A 527 15.36 -27.37 -18.87
N VAL A 528 14.08 -27.08 -18.63
CA VAL A 528 13.00 -27.12 -19.61
C VAL A 528 12.88 -25.78 -20.31
N PHE A 529 13.18 -25.76 -21.61
CA PHE A 529 13.06 -24.56 -22.44
C PHE A 529 12.75 -24.90 -23.90
N ALA A 530 12.17 -23.94 -24.61
CA ALA A 530 11.99 -23.98 -26.05
C ALA A 530 12.48 -22.68 -26.69
N SER A 531 12.81 -22.76 -27.98
CA SER A 531 13.17 -21.59 -28.78
C SER A 531 12.51 -21.66 -30.15
N ALA A 532 12.04 -20.52 -30.65
CA ALA A 532 11.46 -20.38 -31.97
C ALA A 532 11.94 -19.09 -32.64
N ARG A 533 11.80 -19.05 -33.97
CA ARG A 533 12.29 -17.93 -34.79
C ARG A 533 11.15 -17.23 -35.52
N CYS A 534 11.32 -15.94 -35.73
CA CYS A 534 10.45 -15.09 -36.53
C CYS A 534 11.32 -14.34 -37.54
N GLN A 535 11.06 -14.53 -38.82
CA GLN A 535 11.73 -13.75 -39.87
C GLN A 535 10.98 -12.44 -40.10
N VAL A 536 11.72 -11.33 -40.14
CA VAL A 536 11.17 -10.00 -40.33
C VAL A 536 11.88 -9.31 -41.49
N THR A 537 11.11 -8.68 -42.37
CA THR A 537 11.63 -7.84 -43.46
C THR A 537 11.37 -6.38 -43.18
N LYS A 538 12.29 -5.53 -43.62
CA LYS A 538 12.26 -4.08 -43.38
C LYS A 538 11.06 -3.37 -44.02
N SER A 539 10.50 -3.92 -45.10
CA SER A 539 9.41 -3.34 -45.90
C SER A 539 8.54 -4.38 -46.60
#